data_AF-A0A0M9E0X6-F1
#
_entry.id   AF-A0A0M9E0X6-F1
#
_cell.length_a   1.000
_cell.length_b   1.000
_cell.length_c   1.000
_cell.angle_alpha   90.00
_cell.angle_beta   90.00
_cell.angle_gamma   90.00
#
_symmetry.space_group_name_H-M   'P 1'
#
loop_
_entity.id
_entity.type
_entity.pdbx_description
1 polymer ?
#
loop_
_entity_poly.entity_id
_entity_poly.type
_entity_poly.pdbx_seq_one_letter_code
_entity_poly.pdbx_strand_id
1 'polypeptide(L)'
;MGKGIKFAVKDVFKSIPHYICHFHFLKAIGTTLFDTEHTALRKALSKAGILGELKKFRRKMSKKFEDIPISKIENFLEMPGEFGKALIGSELSVYYLVLWILDHKSEGDGYGFPFDHCHLNFYQRLKAAYSIINEVATLYSIKNKNQKIIWKLYHSIKNIVEDSKLEKKVDQYKIKLTVFSELRKSLATVPENVKNGLCQMKETGTYKELKAIKKAVGKFEIELKKKIES
;
A
#
# COMPACT_ATOMS: atom_id res chain seq x y z
N MET A 1 -16.91 21.05 -0.02
CA MET A 1 -17.89 21.98 0.59
C MET A 1 -19.29 21.64 0.10
N GLY A 2 -20.25 21.50 1.01
CA GLY A 2 -21.66 21.27 0.63
C GLY A 2 -22.27 22.50 -0.08
N LYS A 3 -23.37 22.30 -0.83
CA LYS A 3 -24.03 23.36 -1.60
C LYS A 3 -24.41 24.57 -0.71
N GLY A 4 -24.99 24.33 0.48
CA GLY A 4 -25.40 25.39 1.40
C GLY A 4 -24.25 26.28 1.87
N ILE A 5 -23.12 25.69 2.28
CA ILE A 5 -21.91 26.44 2.68
C ILE A 5 -21.35 27.23 1.49
N LYS A 6 -21.42 26.68 0.26
CA LYS A 6 -20.96 27.37 -0.95
C LYS A 6 -21.78 28.64 -1.26
N PHE A 7 -23.09 28.61 -1.00
CA PHE A 7 -23.95 29.79 -1.13
C PHE A 7 -23.70 30.80 -0.01
N ALA A 8 -23.63 30.35 1.24
CA ALA A 8 -23.35 31.23 2.38
C ALA A 8 -21.99 31.94 2.24
N VAL A 9 -20.94 31.22 1.86
CA VAL A 9 -19.60 31.80 1.64
C VAL A 9 -19.61 32.84 0.49
N LYS A 10 -20.36 32.58 -0.59
CA LYS A 10 -20.54 33.57 -1.67
C LYS A 10 -21.28 34.82 -1.22
N ASP A 11 -22.24 34.69 -0.31
CA ASP A 11 -23.05 35.82 0.13
C ASP A 11 -22.34 36.67 1.21
N VAL A 12 -21.69 36.00 2.17
CA VAL A 12 -21.01 36.64 3.31
C VAL A 12 -19.61 37.16 2.94
N PHE A 13 -18.89 36.50 2.03
CA PHE A 13 -17.50 36.82 1.70
C PHE A 13 -17.31 37.21 0.22
N LYS A 14 -18.13 38.15 -0.26
CA LYS A 14 -18.15 38.60 -1.68
C LYS A 14 -16.81 39.13 -2.19
N SER A 15 -16.01 39.75 -1.33
CA SER A 15 -14.77 40.45 -1.71
C SER A 15 -13.49 39.76 -1.20
N ILE A 16 -13.61 38.58 -0.58
CA ILE A 16 -12.47 37.86 -0.02
C ILE A 16 -12.01 36.80 -1.02
N PRO A 17 -10.72 36.72 -1.38
CA PRO A 17 -10.19 35.65 -2.21
C PRO A 17 -10.43 34.27 -1.57
N HIS A 18 -11.06 33.36 -2.31
CA HIS A 18 -11.27 31.98 -1.85
C HIS A 18 -10.13 31.10 -2.36
N TYR A 19 -9.26 30.67 -1.44
CA TYR A 19 -8.17 29.75 -1.76
C TYR A 19 -8.63 28.30 -1.68
N ILE A 20 -8.13 27.47 -2.60
CA ILE A 20 -8.38 26.03 -2.58
C ILE A 20 -7.37 25.38 -1.64
N CYS A 21 -7.87 24.63 -0.67
CA CYS A 21 -7.02 23.75 0.12
C CYS A 21 -6.41 22.67 -0.79
N HIS A 22 -5.08 22.69 -0.98
CA HIS A 22 -4.40 21.75 -1.89
C HIS A 22 -4.60 20.29 -1.45
N PHE A 23 -4.76 20.01 -0.16
CA PHE A 23 -5.11 18.67 0.32
C PHE A 23 -6.46 18.19 -0.24
N HIS A 24 -7.51 19.00 -0.14
CA HIS A 24 -8.82 18.64 -0.68
C HIS A 24 -8.82 18.55 -2.21
N PHE A 25 -8.02 19.39 -2.87
CA PHE A 25 -7.80 19.30 -4.32
C PHE A 25 -7.15 17.96 -4.69
N LEU A 26 -6.02 17.61 -4.06
CA LEU A 26 -5.34 16.32 -4.25
C LEU A 26 -6.26 15.14 -3.92
N LYS A 27 -7.03 15.24 -2.84
CA LYS A 27 -8.00 14.20 -2.47
C LYS A 27 -9.05 14.00 -3.56
N ALA A 28 -9.58 15.07 -4.13
CA ALA A 28 -10.56 14.99 -5.21
C ALA A 28 -9.93 14.38 -6.49
N ILE A 29 -8.77 14.87 -6.90
CA ILE A 29 -8.04 14.36 -8.07
C ILE A 29 -7.68 12.87 -7.90
N GLY A 30 -7.05 12.52 -6.78
CA GLY A 30 -6.63 11.14 -6.50
C GLY A 30 -7.81 10.18 -6.42
N THR A 31 -8.94 10.61 -5.83
CA THR A 31 -10.16 9.79 -5.80
C THR A 31 -10.62 9.50 -7.22
N THR A 32 -10.82 10.52 -8.05
CA THR A 32 -11.23 10.36 -9.45
C THR A 32 -10.24 9.52 -10.25
N LEU A 33 -8.95 9.73 -10.04
CA LEU A 33 -7.89 9.06 -10.78
C LEU A 33 -7.85 7.56 -10.48
N PHE A 34 -7.99 7.17 -9.20
CA PHE A 34 -7.79 5.80 -8.76
C PHE A 34 -9.08 4.99 -8.59
N ASP A 35 -10.26 5.60 -8.58
CA ASP A 35 -11.50 4.92 -8.15
C ASP A 35 -11.74 3.58 -8.86
N THR A 36 -11.56 3.56 -10.19
CA THR A 36 -11.76 2.37 -11.02
C THR A 36 -10.83 1.21 -10.63
N GLU A 37 -9.51 1.44 -10.63
CA GLU A 37 -8.53 0.40 -10.33
C GLU A 37 -8.51 0.04 -8.85
N HIS A 38 -8.69 1.03 -7.96
CA HIS A 38 -8.84 0.81 -6.53
C HIS A 38 -10.03 -0.10 -6.22
N THR A 39 -11.18 0.18 -6.84
CA THR A 39 -12.40 -0.63 -6.66
C THR A 39 -12.23 -2.03 -7.23
N ALA A 40 -11.65 -2.16 -8.42
CA ALA A 40 -11.35 -3.46 -9.01
C ALA A 40 -10.44 -4.31 -8.11
N LEU A 41 -9.36 -3.71 -7.61
CA LEU A 41 -8.40 -4.37 -6.72
C LEU A 41 -9.04 -4.76 -5.39
N ARG A 42 -9.75 -3.85 -4.74
CA ARG A 42 -10.49 -4.14 -3.50
C ARG A 42 -11.48 -5.29 -3.69
N LYS A 43 -12.23 -5.30 -4.79
CA LYS A 43 -13.22 -6.36 -5.09
C LYS A 43 -12.53 -7.70 -5.30
N ALA A 44 -11.44 -7.75 -6.06
CA ALA A 44 -10.69 -8.99 -6.29
C ALA A 44 -10.15 -9.58 -4.98
N LEU A 45 -9.50 -8.75 -4.16
CA LEU A 45 -8.97 -9.15 -2.84
C LEU A 45 -10.09 -9.61 -1.90
N SER A 46 -11.23 -8.93 -1.89
CA SER A 46 -12.38 -9.27 -1.04
C SER A 46 -13.05 -10.56 -1.49
N LYS A 47 -13.25 -10.74 -2.81
CA LYS A 47 -13.83 -11.95 -3.40
C LYS A 47 -13.00 -13.18 -3.10
N ALA A 48 -11.67 -13.04 -3.09
CA ALA A 48 -10.77 -14.13 -2.74
C ALA A 48 -10.76 -14.45 -1.23
N GLY A 49 -11.28 -13.56 -0.36
CA GLY A 49 -11.30 -13.79 1.09
C GLY A 49 -9.93 -13.83 1.76
N ILE A 50 -8.85 -13.53 1.04
CA ILE A 50 -7.47 -13.80 1.46
C ILE A 50 -7.08 -13.10 2.77
N LEU A 51 -7.59 -11.89 3.01
CA LEU A 51 -7.32 -11.17 4.25
C LEU A 51 -7.86 -11.93 5.48
N GLY A 52 -9.04 -12.53 5.34
CA GLY A 52 -9.65 -13.35 6.38
C GLY A 52 -8.87 -14.64 6.62
N GLU A 53 -8.43 -15.29 5.55
CA GLU A 53 -7.60 -16.51 5.62
C GLU A 53 -6.27 -16.25 6.32
N LEU A 54 -5.54 -15.19 5.93
CA LEU A 54 -4.27 -14.81 6.54
C LEU A 54 -4.44 -14.43 8.03
N LYS A 55 -5.50 -13.70 8.39
CA LYS A 55 -5.81 -13.41 9.80
C LYS A 55 -6.13 -14.66 10.61
N LYS A 56 -6.83 -15.64 10.01
CA LYS A 56 -7.10 -16.94 10.65
C LYS A 56 -5.80 -17.72 10.83
N PHE A 57 -4.92 -17.73 9.83
CA PHE A 57 -3.60 -18.33 9.92
C PHE A 57 -2.76 -17.71 11.04
N ARG A 58 -2.65 -16.37 11.07
CA ARG A 58 -1.96 -15.63 12.13
C ARG A 58 -2.46 -16.03 13.52
N ARG A 59 -3.78 -16.04 13.74
CA ARG A 59 -4.36 -16.42 15.05
C ARG A 59 -4.01 -17.86 15.44
N LYS A 60 -4.05 -18.80 14.49
CA LYS A 60 -3.71 -20.20 14.74
C LYS A 60 -2.23 -20.35 15.11
N MET A 61 -1.35 -19.68 14.39
CA MET A 61 0.10 -19.77 14.59
C MET A 61 0.57 -18.99 15.82
N SER A 62 -0.05 -17.85 16.15
CA SER A 62 0.26 -17.10 17.37
C SER A 62 0.19 -18.01 18.59
N LYS A 63 -0.89 -18.79 18.75
CA LYS A 63 -1.03 -19.75 19.86
C LYS A 63 0.06 -20.82 19.94
N LYS A 64 0.73 -21.12 18.83
CA LYS A 64 1.82 -22.09 18.77
C LYS A 64 3.18 -21.45 19.09
N PHE A 65 3.30 -20.15 18.88
CA PHE A 65 4.56 -19.41 18.95
C PHE A 65 4.64 -18.40 20.09
N GLU A 66 3.54 -18.18 20.81
CA GLU A 66 3.42 -17.29 21.97
C GLU A 66 4.45 -17.64 23.07
N ASP A 67 4.73 -18.94 23.23
CA ASP A 67 5.65 -19.45 24.25
C ASP A 67 7.07 -19.73 23.72
N ILE A 68 7.40 -19.38 22.47
CA ILE A 68 8.75 -19.59 21.96
C ILE A 68 9.67 -18.45 22.43
N PRO A 69 10.74 -18.74 23.20
CA PRO A 69 11.69 -17.72 23.61
C PRO A 69 12.35 -17.08 22.39
N ILE A 70 12.57 -15.76 22.46
CA ILE A 70 13.28 -14.99 21.41
C ILE A 70 14.65 -15.62 21.11
N SER A 71 15.37 -16.10 22.13
CA SER A 71 16.65 -16.79 21.97
C SER A 71 16.58 -18.03 21.08
N LYS A 72 15.46 -18.74 21.07
CA LYS A 72 15.27 -19.89 20.17
C LYS A 72 15.10 -19.45 18.72
N ILE A 73 14.48 -18.28 18.50
CA ILE A 73 14.34 -17.66 17.17
C ILE A 73 15.70 -17.13 16.70
N GLU A 74 16.47 -16.51 17.58
CA GLU A 74 17.84 -16.03 17.30
C GLU A 74 18.76 -17.19 16.91
N ASN A 75 18.76 -18.29 17.67
CA ASN A 75 19.52 -19.50 17.33
C ASN A 75 19.16 -20.06 15.95
N PHE A 76 17.89 -19.96 15.54
CA PHE A 76 17.47 -20.37 14.20
C PHE A 76 17.99 -19.44 13.10
N LEU A 77 18.12 -18.14 13.36
CA LEU A 77 18.67 -17.16 12.43
C LEU A 77 20.19 -17.29 12.29
N GLU A 78 20.89 -17.69 13.35
CA GLU A 78 22.33 -17.97 13.33
C GLU A 78 22.67 -19.27 12.58
N MET A 79 21.71 -20.19 12.44
CA MET A 79 21.88 -21.49 11.77
C MET A 79 20.90 -21.69 10.59
N PRO A 80 21.00 -20.87 9.52
CA PRO A 80 20.03 -20.89 8.42
C PRO A 80 19.95 -22.23 7.67
N GLY A 81 21.04 -23.01 7.66
CA GLY A 81 21.08 -24.35 7.04
C GLY A 81 20.25 -25.41 7.77
N GLU A 82 20.00 -25.23 9.07
CA GLU A 82 19.16 -26.13 9.89
C GLU A 82 17.71 -25.63 9.97
N PHE A 83 17.51 -24.32 9.84
CA PHE A 83 16.20 -23.67 9.88
C PHE A 83 15.21 -24.21 8.82
N GLY A 84 15.69 -24.51 7.60
CA GLY A 84 14.87 -25.10 6.53
C GLY A 84 14.57 -26.59 6.70
N LYS A 85 15.34 -27.31 7.53
CA LYS A 85 15.20 -28.75 7.74
C LYS A 85 14.16 -29.08 8.80
N ALA A 86 14.06 -28.26 9.85
CA ALA A 86 13.09 -28.45 10.92
C ALA A 86 11.70 -27.87 10.57
N LEU A 87 10.63 -28.63 10.88
CA LEU A 87 9.25 -28.17 10.65
C LEU A 87 8.95 -26.85 11.34
N ILE A 88 9.47 -26.67 12.56
CA ILE A 88 9.27 -25.43 13.32
C ILE A 88 9.83 -24.21 12.60
N GLY A 89 10.97 -24.35 11.90
CA GLY A 89 11.59 -23.25 11.16
C GLY A 89 10.75 -22.84 9.95
N SER A 90 10.28 -23.82 9.17
CA SER A 90 9.37 -23.54 8.05
C SER A 90 8.04 -22.92 8.50
N GLU A 91 7.49 -23.36 9.64
CA GLU A 91 6.28 -22.76 10.20
C GLU A 91 6.49 -21.33 10.68
N LEU A 92 7.64 -21.03 11.30
CA LEU A 92 8.03 -19.68 11.69
C LEU A 92 8.22 -18.77 10.46
N SER A 93 8.90 -19.23 9.41
CA SER A 93 9.07 -18.47 8.16
C SER A 93 7.74 -18.06 7.55
N VAL A 94 6.82 -19.03 7.42
CA VAL A 94 5.48 -18.75 6.87
C VAL A 94 4.71 -17.81 7.81
N TYR A 95 4.85 -17.96 9.12
CA TYR A 95 4.22 -17.06 10.09
C TYR A 95 4.72 -15.62 9.97
N TYR A 96 6.02 -15.38 9.95
CA TYR A 96 6.58 -14.04 9.77
C TYR A 96 6.25 -13.45 8.41
N LEU A 97 6.23 -14.25 7.34
CA LEU A 97 5.79 -13.79 6.02
C LEU A 97 4.32 -13.34 6.05
N VAL A 98 3.45 -14.07 6.75
CA VAL A 98 2.04 -13.68 6.94
C VAL A 98 1.91 -12.41 7.80
N LEU A 99 2.71 -12.26 8.86
CA LEU A 99 2.74 -11.03 9.65
C LEU A 99 3.15 -9.84 8.79
N TRP A 100 4.22 -10.00 8.01
CA TRP A 100 4.67 -9.00 7.05
C TRP A 100 3.58 -8.67 6.03
N ILE A 101 2.91 -9.64 5.40
CA ILE A 101 1.80 -9.35 4.48
C ILE A 101 0.68 -8.56 5.18
N LEU A 102 0.29 -8.97 6.40
CA LEU A 102 -0.81 -8.34 7.13
C LEU A 102 -0.50 -6.93 7.63
N ASP A 103 0.77 -6.59 7.75
CA ASP A 103 1.24 -5.26 8.14
C ASP A 103 1.25 -4.28 6.95
N HIS A 104 0.63 -4.60 5.81
CA HIS A 104 0.63 -3.77 4.59
C HIS A 104 0.21 -2.29 4.79
N LYS A 105 -0.53 -1.98 5.85
CA LYS A 105 -0.96 -0.61 6.17
C LYS A 105 0.15 0.26 6.75
N SER A 106 1.22 -0.33 7.28
CA SER A 106 2.35 0.41 7.87
C SER A 106 3.18 1.18 6.84
N GLU A 107 3.00 0.88 5.56
CA GLU A 107 3.53 1.65 4.42
C GLU A 107 2.78 2.96 4.17
N GLY A 108 1.60 3.15 4.76
CA GLY A 108 0.86 4.40 4.67
C GLY A 108 1.37 5.46 5.65
N ASP A 109 1.07 6.72 5.34
CA ASP A 109 1.40 7.88 6.18
C ASP A 109 0.26 8.25 7.15
N GLY A 110 -0.91 7.59 7.04
CA GLY A 110 -2.07 7.84 7.89
C GLY A 110 -3.03 8.90 7.34
N TYR A 111 -2.94 9.22 6.05
CA TYR A 111 -3.85 10.15 5.36
C TYR A 111 -5.11 9.47 4.81
N GLY A 112 -5.08 8.14 4.69
CA GLY A 112 -6.13 7.34 4.06
C GLY A 112 -6.18 7.50 2.54
N PHE A 113 -7.14 6.83 1.92
CA PHE A 113 -7.37 6.94 0.47
C PHE A 113 -7.78 8.38 0.10
N PRO A 114 -7.22 8.99 -0.96
CA PRO A 114 -6.39 8.39 -2.03
C PRO A 114 -4.87 8.49 -1.83
N PHE A 115 -4.38 8.96 -0.68
CA PHE A 115 -2.95 9.15 -0.43
C PHE A 115 -2.26 7.86 0.03
N ASP A 116 -2.95 7.07 0.85
CA ASP A 116 -2.48 5.75 1.29
C ASP A 116 -3.05 4.66 0.37
N HIS A 117 -2.16 3.86 -0.20
CA HIS A 117 -2.50 2.84 -1.20
C HIS A 117 -2.64 1.44 -0.60
N CYS A 118 -3.31 1.33 0.55
CA CYS A 118 -3.37 0.11 1.37
C CYS A 118 -3.67 -1.18 0.59
N HIS A 119 -4.61 -1.16 -0.37
CA HIS A 119 -4.93 -2.35 -1.18
C HIS A 119 -3.84 -2.70 -2.19
N LEU A 120 -3.18 -1.69 -2.80
CA LEU A 120 -2.04 -1.88 -3.69
C LEU A 120 -0.87 -2.49 -2.93
N ASN A 121 -0.54 -1.93 -1.76
CA ASN A 121 0.52 -2.42 -0.89
C ASN A 121 0.25 -3.87 -0.48
N PHE A 122 -0.99 -4.20 -0.10
CA PHE A 122 -1.37 -5.58 0.23
C PHE A 122 -1.16 -6.52 -0.95
N TYR A 123 -1.61 -6.16 -2.15
CA TYR A 123 -1.39 -6.95 -3.37
C TYR A 123 0.09 -7.12 -3.70
N GLN A 124 0.91 -6.07 -3.57
CA GLN A 124 2.34 -6.14 -3.80
C GLN A 124 3.03 -7.08 -2.81
N ARG A 125 2.65 -7.05 -1.52
CA ARG A 125 3.16 -8.00 -0.52
C ARG A 125 2.74 -9.44 -0.83
N LEU A 126 1.52 -9.67 -1.33
CA LEU A 126 1.10 -11.00 -1.81
C LEU A 126 1.96 -11.47 -3.00
N LYS A 127 2.21 -10.60 -3.99
CA LYS A 127 3.05 -10.93 -5.16
C LYS A 127 4.50 -11.23 -4.76
N ALA A 128 5.07 -10.44 -3.85
CA ALA A 128 6.41 -10.68 -3.32
C ALA A 128 6.50 -12.00 -2.56
N ALA A 129 5.54 -12.29 -1.67
CA ALA A 129 5.46 -13.56 -0.96
C ALA A 129 5.33 -14.74 -1.93
N TYR A 130 4.55 -14.59 -3.00
CA TYR A 130 4.41 -15.61 -4.05
C TYR A 130 5.75 -15.91 -4.73
N SER A 131 6.53 -14.88 -5.09
CA SER A 131 7.87 -15.05 -5.68
C SER A 131 8.84 -15.74 -4.72
N ILE A 132 8.91 -15.25 -3.47
CA ILE A 132 9.78 -15.81 -2.43
C ILE A 132 9.47 -17.30 -2.21
N ILE A 133 8.19 -17.65 -2.12
CA ILE A 133 7.79 -19.04 -1.96
C ILE A 133 8.17 -19.87 -3.18
N ASN A 134 7.98 -19.35 -4.39
CA ASN A 134 8.32 -20.09 -5.62
C ASN A 134 9.82 -20.37 -5.70
N GLU A 135 10.67 -19.39 -5.36
CA GLU A 135 12.13 -19.54 -5.29
C GLU A 135 12.52 -20.58 -4.24
N VAL A 136 12.03 -20.43 -3.01
CA VAL A 136 12.37 -21.31 -1.88
C VAL A 136 11.82 -22.73 -2.06
N ALA A 137 10.67 -22.89 -2.72
CA ALA A 137 10.07 -24.20 -2.98
C ALA A 137 10.96 -25.10 -3.85
N THR A 138 11.77 -24.52 -4.75
CA THR A 138 12.73 -25.27 -5.57
C THR A 138 13.87 -25.91 -4.77
N LEU A 139 14.13 -25.40 -3.56
CA LEU A 139 15.20 -25.89 -2.68
C LEU A 139 14.81 -27.16 -1.89
N TYR A 140 13.53 -27.54 -1.90
CA TYR A 140 13.06 -28.75 -1.22
C TYR A 140 13.09 -29.96 -2.16
N SER A 141 14.04 -30.87 -1.95
CA SER A 141 14.22 -32.07 -2.80
C SER A 141 13.17 -33.17 -2.56
N ILE A 142 12.39 -33.13 -1.46
CA ILE A 142 11.45 -34.20 -1.07
C ILE A 142 10.15 -33.61 -0.52
N LYS A 143 9.00 -34.19 -0.90
CA LYS A 143 7.68 -33.88 -0.32
C LYS A 143 7.66 -34.22 1.17
N ASN A 144 7.76 -33.21 2.03
CA ASN A 144 7.72 -33.36 3.49
C ASN A 144 6.70 -32.39 4.13
N LYS A 145 6.55 -32.45 5.46
CA LYS A 145 5.62 -31.57 6.21
C LYS A 145 5.97 -30.08 6.06
N ASN A 146 7.26 -29.75 5.91
CA ASN A 146 7.75 -28.37 5.72
C ASN A 146 7.25 -27.79 4.40
N GLN A 147 7.35 -28.59 3.33
CA GLN A 147 6.86 -28.19 2.01
C GLN A 147 5.35 -27.93 2.02
N LYS A 148 4.56 -28.75 2.75
CA LYS A 148 3.10 -28.63 2.79
C LYS A 148 2.64 -27.27 3.32
N ILE A 149 3.28 -26.72 4.35
CA ILE A 149 2.86 -25.44 4.90
C ILE A 149 3.20 -24.26 3.97
N ILE A 150 4.36 -24.31 3.33
CA ILE A 150 4.81 -23.32 2.35
C ILE A 150 3.86 -23.31 1.14
N TRP A 151 3.57 -24.49 0.58
CA TRP A 151 2.63 -24.64 -0.54
C TRP A 151 1.21 -24.23 -0.18
N LYS A 152 0.79 -24.40 1.07
CA LYS A 152 -0.54 -23.95 1.51
C LYS A 152 -0.68 -22.44 1.37
N LEU A 153 0.33 -21.66 1.78
CA LEU A 153 0.32 -20.22 1.59
C LEU A 153 0.37 -19.86 0.10
N TYR A 154 1.25 -20.51 -0.68
CA TYR A 154 1.32 -20.32 -2.13
C TYR A 154 -0.04 -20.50 -2.81
N HIS A 155 -0.72 -21.62 -2.57
CA HIS A 155 -2.02 -21.90 -3.20
C HIS A 155 -3.11 -20.92 -2.75
N SER A 156 -3.06 -20.42 -1.52
CA SER A 156 -4.02 -19.41 -1.05
C SER A 156 -3.89 -18.07 -1.78
N ILE A 157 -2.68 -17.70 -2.24
CA ILE A 157 -2.44 -16.41 -2.90
C ILE A 157 -2.34 -16.51 -4.42
N LYS A 158 -2.07 -17.72 -4.96
CA LYS A 158 -1.85 -18.00 -6.38
C LYS A 158 -2.91 -17.38 -7.30
N ASN A 159 -4.18 -17.68 -7.05
CA ASN A 159 -5.28 -17.25 -7.91
C ASN A 159 -5.44 -15.73 -7.99
N ILE A 160 -4.91 -14.98 -7.02
CA ILE A 160 -4.92 -13.52 -7.01
C ILE A 160 -3.74 -12.98 -7.80
N VAL A 161 -2.55 -13.55 -7.57
CA VAL A 161 -1.29 -13.07 -8.15
C VAL A 161 -1.19 -13.40 -9.64
N GLU A 162 -1.75 -14.54 -10.07
CA GLU A 162 -1.76 -14.98 -11.48
C GLU A 162 -2.96 -14.44 -12.29
N ASP A 163 -3.83 -13.63 -11.69
CA ASP A 163 -4.92 -12.98 -12.42
C ASP A 163 -4.36 -11.85 -13.30
N SER A 164 -4.08 -12.19 -14.57
CA SER A 164 -3.56 -11.24 -15.56
C SER A 164 -4.48 -10.03 -15.81
N LYS A 165 -5.81 -10.15 -15.58
CA LYS A 165 -6.73 -9.01 -15.71
C LYS A 165 -6.55 -8.06 -14.53
N LEU A 166 -6.40 -8.61 -13.32
CA LEU A 166 -6.11 -7.83 -12.13
C LEU A 166 -4.74 -7.15 -12.23
N GLU A 167 -3.72 -7.87 -12.71
CA GLU A 167 -2.37 -7.32 -12.90
C GLU A 167 -2.37 -6.11 -13.83
N LYS A 168 -3.06 -6.18 -14.98
CA LYS A 168 -3.22 -5.03 -15.89
C LYS A 168 -3.86 -3.83 -15.19
N LYS A 169 -4.83 -4.05 -14.30
CA LYS A 169 -5.46 -2.97 -13.51
C LYS A 169 -4.49 -2.39 -12.49
N VAL A 170 -3.65 -3.21 -11.87
CA VAL A 170 -2.61 -2.75 -10.96
C VAL A 170 -1.54 -1.95 -11.70
N ASP A 171 -1.16 -2.33 -12.91
CA ASP A 171 -0.19 -1.58 -13.70
C ASP A 171 -0.75 -0.22 -14.14
N GLN A 172 -2.02 -0.17 -14.56
CA GLN A 172 -2.73 1.09 -14.78
C GLN A 172 -2.77 1.96 -13.52
N TYR A 173 -3.02 1.35 -12.34
CA TYR A 173 -2.98 2.06 -11.06
C TYR A 173 -1.61 2.69 -10.83
N LYS A 174 -0.52 1.94 -11.02
CA LYS A 174 0.85 2.40 -10.77
C LYS A 174 1.25 3.57 -11.67
N ILE A 175 0.88 3.53 -12.96
CA ILE A 175 1.13 4.65 -13.89
C ILE A 175 0.47 5.93 -13.36
N LYS A 176 -0.80 5.83 -12.97
CA LYS A 176 -1.55 6.94 -12.39
C LYS A 176 -0.94 7.42 -11.08
N LEU A 177 -0.46 6.50 -10.26
CA LEU A 177 0.19 6.80 -8.98
C LEU A 177 1.46 7.63 -9.19
N THR A 178 2.27 7.30 -10.19
CA THR A 178 3.46 8.11 -10.53
C THR A 178 3.10 9.56 -10.80
N VAL A 179 2.09 9.80 -11.65
CA VAL A 179 1.62 11.16 -11.99
C VAL A 179 1.05 11.88 -10.76
N PHE A 180 0.26 11.17 -9.95
CA PHE A 180 -0.31 11.75 -8.74
C PHE A 180 0.76 12.14 -7.70
N SER A 181 1.79 11.31 -7.53
CA SER A 181 2.91 11.58 -6.63
C SER A 181 3.73 12.79 -7.11
N GLU A 182 3.96 12.94 -8.41
CA GLU A 182 4.59 14.13 -8.99
C GLU A 182 3.77 15.40 -8.69
N LEU A 183 2.44 15.36 -8.87
CA LEU A 183 1.55 16.47 -8.53
C LEU A 183 1.56 16.79 -7.02
N ARG A 184 1.48 15.76 -6.17
CA ARG A 184 1.53 15.89 -4.70
C ARG A 184 2.81 16.61 -4.27
N LYS A 185 3.95 16.21 -4.83
CA LYS A 185 5.26 16.84 -4.56
C LYS A 185 5.28 18.30 -5.01
N SER A 186 4.77 18.60 -6.20
CA SER A 186 4.69 19.96 -6.73
C SER A 186 3.83 20.90 -5.87
N LEU A 187 2.77 20.38 -5.24
CA LEU A 187 1.89 21.15 -4.35
C LEU A 187 2.45 21.28 -2.92
N ALA A 188 3.53 20.58 -2.58
CA ALA A 188 4.26 20.64 -1.32
C ALA A 188 3.37 20.60 -0.05
N THR A 189 2.21 19.96 -0.13
CA THR A 189 1.15 20.13 0.89
C THR A 189 1.09 18.99 1.90
N VAL A 190 1.54 17.80 1.50
CA VAL A 190 1.35 16.57 2.25
C VAL A 190 2.70 15.87 2.35
N PRO A 191 3.45 16.07 3.45
CA PRO A 191 4.74 15.43 3.62
C PRO A 191 4.60 13.90 3.48
N GLU A 192 5.57 13.30 2.80
CA GLU A 192 5.68 11.85 2.60
C GLU A 192 6.58 11.27 3.70
N ASN A 193 6.31 10.02 4.11
CA ASN A 193 7.13 9.24 5.04
C ASN A 193 7.19 9.80 6.47
N VAL A 194 6.11 10.40 6.94
CA VAL A 194 6.03 11.07 8.25
C VAL A 194 5.18 10.30 9.26
N LYS A 195 4.34 9.36 8.81
CA LYS A 195 3.50 8.48 9.67
C LYS A 195 2.60 9.18 10.71
N ASN A 196 2.43 10.50 10.61
CA ASN A 196 1.67 11.32 11.57
C ASN A 196 0.34 11.84 11.01
N GLY A 197 -0.12 11.33 9.86
CA GLY A 197 -1.39 11.69 9.24
C GLY A 197 -1.60 13.20 9.11
N LEU A 198 -2.80 13.69 9.42
CA LEU A 198 -3.16 15.11 9.25
C LEU A 198 -2.60 16.04 10.33
N CYS A 199 -2.03 15.53 11.43
CA CYS A 199 -1.59 16.33 12.58
C CYS A 199 -0.45 17.31 12.28
N GLN A 200 0.17 17.20 11.11
CA GLN A 200 1.34 17.97 10.67
C GLN A 200 1.04 19.01 9.60
N MET A 201 -0.21 19.16 9.18
CA MET A 201 -0.58 20.11 8.14
C MET A 201 -0.62 21.54 8.69
N LYS A 202 0.13 22.45 8.07
CA LYS A 202 0.00 23.88 8.32
C LYS A 202 -1.37 24.37 7.82
N GLU A 203 -1.97 25.29 8.55
CA GLU A 203 -3.25 25.91 8.16
C GLU A 203 -3.09 26.85 6.96
N THR A 204 -1.94 27.54 6.85
CA THR A 204 -1.66 28.51 5.78
C THR A 204 -0.22 28.41 5.27
N GLY A 205 -0.01 28.82 4.01
CA GLY A 205 1.31 28.92 3.39
C GLY A 205 1.76 30.37 3.25
N THR A 206 3.05 30.62 3.41
CA THR A 206 3.68 31.92 3.18
C THR A 206 3.69 32.29 1.70
N TYR A 207 3.78 33.58 1.37
CA TYR A 207 3.88 34.05 -0.02
C TYR A 207 5.04 33.40 -0.80
N LYS A 208 6.19 33.20 -0.13
CA LYS A 208 7.37 32.55 -0.72
C LYS A 208 7.08 31.08 -1.05
N GLU A 209 6.42 30.34 -0.15
CA GLU A 209 5.98 28.96 -0.39
C GLU A 209 4.97 28.89 -1.55
N LEU A 210 3.96 29.78 -1.59
CA LEU A 210 2.97 29.81 -2.66
C LEU A 210 3.59 30.13 -4.03
N LYS A 211 4.57 31.04 -4.10
CA LYS A 211 5.30 31.34 -5.34
C LYS A 211 6.14 30.14 -5.81
N ALA A 212 6.75 29.41 -4.88
CA ALA A 212 7.50 28.19 -5.19
C ALA A 212 6.57 27.08 -5.71
N ILE A 213 5.42 26.86 -5.05
CA ILE A 213 4.39 25.91 -5.48
C ILE A 213 3.89 26.26 -6.87
N LYS A 214 3.57 27.53 -7.16
CA LYS A 214 3.14 27.97 -8.50
C LYS A 214 4.16 27.59 -9.58
N LYS A 215 5.46 27.79 -9.31
CA LYS A 215 6.52 27.42 -10.25
C LYS A 215 6.64 25.91 -10.43
N ALA A 216 6.52 25.13 -9.34
CA ALA A 216 6.61 23.68 -9.38
C ALA A 216 5.43 23.06 -10.15
N VAL A 217 4.20 23.51 -9.88
CA VAL A 217 3.00 23.07 -10.60
C VAL A 217 3.09 23.42 -12.08
N GLY A 218 3.55 24.62 -12.44
CA GLY A 218 3.73 24.99 -13.86
C GLY A 218 4.74 24.10 -14.60
N LYS A 219 5.82 23.67 -13.93
CA LYS A 219 6.75 22.68 -14.50
C LYS A 219 6.10 21.32 -14.69
N PHE A 220 5.38 20.85 -13.68
CA PHE A 220 4.64 19.59 -13.74
C PHE A 220 3.64 19.58 -14.91
N GLU A 221 2.91 20.66 -15.14
CA GLU A 221 1.96 20.76 -16.26
C GLU A 221 2.66 20.65 -17.63
N ILE A 222 3.83 21.29 -17.79
CA ILE A 222 4.62 21.20 -19.02
C ILE A 222 5.12 19.77 -19.25
N GLU A 223 5.64 19.13 -18.21
CA GLU A 223 6.14 17.74 -18.29
C GLU A 223 5.01 16.75 -18.56
N LEU A 224 3.84 16.94 -17.94
CA LEU A 224 2.67 16.11 -18.16
C LEU A 224 2.18 16.20 -19.60
N LYS A 225 2.14 17.40 -20.20
CA LYS A 225 1.77 17.57 -21.61
C LYS A 225 2.72 16.81 -22.55
N LYS A 226 4.03 16.92 -22.31
CA LYS A 226 5.03 16.17 -23.09
C LYS A 226 4.83 14.65 -23.01
N LYS A 227 4.47 14.11 -21.83
CA LYS A 227 4.18 12.68 -21.64
C LYS A 227 2.89 12.21 -22.33
N ILE A 228 1.94 13.11 -22.58
CA ILE A 228 0.67 12.79 -23.26
C ILE A 228 0.83 12.85 -24.78
N GLU A 229 1.71 13.73 -25.27
CA GLU A 229 1.98 13.93 -26.70
C GLU A 229 2.99 12.91 -27.28
N SER A 230 3.70 12.17 -26.43
CA SER A 230 4.65 11.10 -26.78
C SER A 230 3.98 9.73 -26.87
#